data_AF-A0A1X7DNP6-F1
#
_entry.id   AF-A0A1X7DNP6-F1
#
_cell.length_a   1.000
_cell.length_b   1.000
_cell.length_c   1.000
_cell.angle_alpha   90.00
_cell.angle_beta   90.00
_cell.angle_gamma   90.00
#
_symmetry.space_group_name_H-M   'P 1'
#
loop_
_entity.id
_entity.type
_entity.pdbx_description
1 polymer ?
#
loop_
_entity_poly.entity_id
_entity_poly.type
_entity_poly.pdbx_seq_one_letter_code
_entity_poly.pdbx_strand_id
1 'polypeptide(L)'
;MSGKSKDRLGRATDNPCIGLCRFGGDGACLGCHRTKAEVKGWKRLSDAAKAAIKDRIAKGGGPPAEGKAPRKRLRKLDRKIGKLESKLAALRAERDRVAGTGPAG
;
A
#
# COMPACT_ATOMS: atom_id res chain seq x y z
N MET A 1 33.09 -1.66 -37.17
CA MET A 1 31.65 -1.34 -37.39
C MET A 1 30.87 -2.65 -37.33
N SER A 2 29.67 -2.62 -36.74
CA SER A 2 28.75 -3.74 -36.45
C SER A 2 29.18 -4.62 -35.26
N GLY A 3 28.66 -4.50 -34.03
CA GLY A 3 27.26 -4.26 -33.65
C GLY A 3 26.54 -5.58 -33.38
N LYS A 4 26.98 -6.39 -32.39
CA LYS A 4 26.21 -7.55 -31.91
C LYS A 4 25.31 -7.12 -30.76
N SER A 5 24.07 -6.82 -31.12
CA SER A 5 22.96 -6.56 -30.22
C SER A 5 22.25 -7.87 -29.89
N LYS A 6 21.84 -8.00 -28.62
CA LYS A 6 20.69 -8.78 -28.12
C LYS A 6 20.83 -10.29 -27.89
N ASP A 7 21.69 -10.67 -26.95
CA ASP A 7 21.42 -11.83 -26.09
C ASP A 7 20.50 -11.40 -24.92
N ARG A 8 19.24 -11.05 -25.26
CA ARG A 8 18.23 -10.57 -24.30
C ARG A 8 17.43 -11.75 -23.69
N LEU A 9 18.12 -12.85 -23.37
CA LEU A 9 17.58 -14.06 -22.75
C LEU A 9 18.51 -14.55 -21.61
N GLY A 10 19.21 -13.62 -20.97
CA GLY A 10 20.09 -13.89 -19.85
C GLY A 10 19.32 -14.03 -18.54
N ARG A 11 19.06 -15.29 -18.15
CA ARG A 11 18.95 -15.78 -16.77
C ARG A 11 17.89 -15.05 -15.91
N ALA A 12 16.81 -15.76 -15.62
CA ALA A 12 15.96 -15.58 -14.44
C ALA A 12 16.83 -15.67 -13.16
N THR A 13 17.68 -14.66 -12.96
CA THR A 13 18.52 -14.49 -11.79
C THR A 13 17.55 -14.14 -10.69
N ASP A 14 17.46 -14.98 -9.66
CA ASP A 14 16.66 -15.01 -8.42
C ASP A 14 15.99 -13.73 -7.86
N ASN A 15 16.34 -12.56 -8.36
CA ASN A 15 15.84 -11.26 -8.00
C ASN A 15 14.76 -10.79 -9.01
N PRO A 16 13.49 -10.58 -8.58
CA PRO A 16 12.38 -10.15 -9.44
C PRO A 16 12.46 -8.66 -9.85
N CYS A 17 13.67 -8.12 -10.01
CA CYS A 17 13.92 -6.69 -10.22
C CYS A 17 13.95 -6.35 -11.72
N ILE A 18 13.01 -5.51 -12.17
CA ILE A 18 12.94 -5.04 -13.56
C ILE A 18 13.77 -3.78 -13.85
N GLY A 19 14.64 -3.37 -12.92
CA GLY A 19 15.48 -2.15 -13.05
C GLY A 19 14.77 -0.83 -12.76
N LEU A 20 13.46 -0.83 -12.51
CA LEU A 20 12.70 0.33 -12.04
C LEU A 20 12.61 0.32 -10.51
N CYS A 21 13.24 1.30 -9.84
CA CYS A 21 13.17 1.46 -8.39
C CYS A 21 12.35 2.70 -8.04
N ARG A 22 11.02 2.55 -7.96
CA ARG A 22 10.10 3.62 -7.56
C ARG A 22 9.06 3.07 -6.60
N PHE A 23 8.78 3.76 -5.50
CA PHE A 23 7.89 3.26 -4.44
C PHE A 23 6.51 3.95 -4.49
N GLY A 24 5.44 3.15 -4.38
CA GLY A 24 4.06 3.62 -4.26
C GLY A 24 3.72 4.10 -2.85
N GLY A 25 2.51 4.63 -2.66
CA GLY A 25 2.02 5.10 -1.36
C GLY A 25 1.85 4.00 -0.31
N ASP A 26 1.75 2.76 -0.77
CA ASP A 26 1.73 1.50 -0.04
C ASP A 26 3.13 1.03 0.40
N GLY A 27 4.20 1.67 -0.10
CA GLY A 27 5.57 1.35 0.27
C GLY A 27 6.20 0.20 -0.52
N ALA A 28 5.51 -0.38 -1.50
CA ALA A 28 6.08 -1.33 -2.46
C ALA A 28 6.74 -0.64 -3.64
N CYS A 29 7.73 -1.29 -4.21
CA CYS A 29 8.31 -0.89 -5.49
C CYS A 29 7.32 -1.18 -6.63
N LEU A 30 7.01 -0.18 -7.44
CA LEU A 30 6.12 -0.28 -8.61
C LEU A 30 6.64 -1.24 -9.68
N GLY A 31 7.94 -1.59 -9.65
CA GLY A 31 8.53 -2.52 -10.62
C GLY A 31 8.68 -3.96 -10.13
N CYS A 32 9.09 -4.15 -8.87
CA CYS A 32 9.37 -5.48 -8.33
C CYS A 32 8.51 -5.86 -7.13
N HIS A 33 7.56 -5.00 -6.74
CA HIS A 33 6.61 -5.19 -5.64
C HIS A 33 7.24 -5.51 -4.26
N ARG A 34 8.56 -5.36 -4.13
CA ARG A 34 9.30 -5.43 -2.86
C ARG A 34 9.28 -4.10 -2.13
N THR A 35 9.32 -4.16 -0.81
CA THR A 35 9.47 -2.98 0.05
C THR A 35 10.90 -2.43 0.01
N LYS A 36 11.07 -1.17 0.44
CA LYS A 36 12.39 -0.56 0.56
C LYS A 36 13.32 -1.32 1.51
N ALA A 37 12.77 -1.91 2.57
CA ALA A 37 13.52 -2.74 3.52
C ALA A 37 14.01 -4.04 2.86
N GLU A 38 13.15 -4.72 2.11
CA GLU A 38 13.48 -5.96 1.39
C GLU A 38 14.51 -5.72 0.28
N VAL A 39 14.40 -4.60 -0.45
CA VAL A 39 15.39 -4.22 -1.48
C VAL A 39 16.76 -3.95 -0.85
N LYS A 40 16.81 -3.19 0.26
CA LYS A 40 18.07 -2.87 0.97
C LYS A 40 18.67 -4.12 1.65
N GLY A 41 17.83 -5.02 2.15
CA GLY A 41 18.20 -6.21 2.88
C GLY A 41 18.47 -7.45 2.02
N TRP A 42 18.17 -7.42 0.71
CA TRP A 42 18.14 -8.62 -0.15
C TRP A 42 19.37 -9.53 -0.05
N LYS A 43 20.57 -8.94 0.01
CA LYS A 43 21.83 -9.70 0.13
C LYS A 43 22.01 -10.40 1.50
N ARG A 44 21.32 -9.92 2.53
CA ARG A 44 21.40 -10.41 3.92
C ARG A 44 20.22 -11.33 4.28
N LEU A 45 19.26 -11.51 3.37
CA LEU A 45 18.13 -12.42 3.58
C LEU A 45 18.58 -13.87 3.38
N SER A 46 18.04 -14.78 4.19
CA SER A 46 18.15 -16.22 3.98
C SER A 46 17.37 -16.63 2.73
N ASP A 47 17.71 -17.77 2.14
CA ASP A 47 17.03 -18.23 0.92
C ASP A 47 15.55 -18.58 1.18
N ALA A 48 15.21 -19.03 2.39
CA ALA A 48 13.83 -19.18 2.84
C ALA A 48 13.07 -17.84 2.84
N ALA A 49 13.68 -16.77 3.34
CA ALA A 49 13.07 -15.44 3.32
C ALA A 49 12.91 -14.90 1.89
N LYS A 50 13.91 -15.11 1.01
CA LYS A 50 13.79 -14.76 -0.40
C LYS A 50 12.67 -15.54 -1.10
N ALA A 51 12.54 -16.83 -0.82
CA ALA A 51 11.49 -17.67 -1.37
C ALA A 51 10.09 -17.20 -0.93
N ALA A 52 9.91 -16.88 0.35
CA ALA A 52 8.65 -16.33 0.87
C ALA A 52 8.29 -14.98 0.22
N ILE A 53 9.27 -14.09 0.01
CA ILE A 53 9.05 -12.81 -0.69
C ILE A 53 8.64 -13.05 -2.15
N LYS A 54 9.30 -13.98 -2.84
CA LYS A 54 8.95 -14.35 -4.23
C LYS A 54 7.54 -14.92 -4.33
N ASP A 55 7.17 -15.86 -3.46
CA ASP A 55 5.83 -16.46 -3.41
C ASP A 55 4.75 -15.40 -3.15
N ARG A 56 4.99 -14.49 -2.17
CA ARG A 56 4.10 -13.37 -1.89
C ARG A 56 3.88 -12.49 -3.12
N ILE A 57 4.96 -12.11 -3.82
CA ILE A 57 4.89 -11.27 -5.03
C ILE A 57 4.16 -12.00 -6.16
N ALA A 58 4.45 -13.29 -6.36
CA ALA A 58 3.80 -14.12 -7.38
C ALA A 58 2.28 -14.21 -7.17
N LYS A 59 1.82 -14.18 -5.91
CA LYS A 59 0.40 -14.16 -5.54
C LYS A 59 -0.23 -12.77 -5.61
N GLY A 60 0.49 -11.75 -6.11
CA GLY A 60 0.03 -10.36 -6.13
C GLY A 60 -0.01 -9.69 -4.75
N GLY A 61 0.62 -10.32 -3.75
CA GLY A 61 0.66 -9.81 -2.39
C GLY A 61 1.51 -8.56 -2.28
N GLY A 62 0.89 -7.46 -1.88
CA GLY A 62 1.59 -6.23 -1.48
C GLY A 62 2.50 -6.46 -0.27
N PRO A 63 3.32 -5.46 0.10
CA PRO A 63 4.17 -5.46 1.29
C PRO A 63 3.49 -6.09 2.50
N PRO A 64 4.19 -6.87 3.35
CA PRO A 64 3.72 -7.03 4.71
C PRO A 64 3.55 -5.62 5.27
N ALA A 65 2.43 -5.36 5.93
CA ALA A 65 1.97 -4.03 6.35
C ALA A 65 2.88 -3.40 7.44
N GLU A 66 4.16 -3.20 7.14
CA GLU A 66 5.18 -2.71 8.03
C GLU A 66 5.45 -1.23 7.73
N GLY A 67 4.46 -0.41 8.09
CA GLY A 67 4.59 1.04 8.12
C GLY A 67 4.06 1.60 9.43
N LYS A 68 4.89 2.33 10.19
CA LYS A 68 4.42 3.17 11.33
C LYS A 68 3.81 4.50 10.86
N ALA A 69 4.20 4.99 9.69
CA ALA A 69 3.74 6.27 9.12
C ALA A 69 2.23 6.36 8.78
N PRO A 70 1.54 5.30 8.30
CA PRO A 70 0.10 5.36 8.01
C PRO A 70 -0.76 5.64 9.24
N ARG A 71 -0.29 5.28 10.44
CA ARG A 71 -1.07 5.26 11.69
C ARG A 71 -1.46 6.66 12.16
N LYS A 72 -0.54 7.63 12.07
CA LYS A 72 -0.80 9.04 12.46
C LYS A 72 -1.77 9.72 11.49
N ARG A 73 -1.64 9.46 10.19
CA ARG A 73 -2.53 10.03 9.16
C ARG A 73 -3.92 9.40 9.26
N LEU A 74 -4.00 8.09 9.45
CA LEU A 74 -5.24 7.35 9.66
C LEU A 74 -6.01 7.90 10.88
N ARG A 75 -5.36 8.01 12.05
CA ARG A 75 -5.97 8.59 13.25
C ARG A 75 -6.50 10.02 13.05
N LYS A 76 -5.82 10.83 12.23
CA LYS A 76 -6.29 12.18 11.88
C LYS A 76 -7.53 12.12 10.99
N LEU A 77 -7.60 11.18 10.05
CA LEU A 77 -8.76 10.94 9.21
C LEU A 77 -9.94 10.45 10.05
N ASP A 78 -9.73 9.49 10.96
CA ASP A 78 -10.79 8.98 11.86
C ASP A 78 -11.40 10.09 12.71
N ARG A 79 -10.56 10.98 13.27
CA ARG A 79 -11.05 12.16 14.00
C ARG A 79 -11.89 13.10 13.14
N LYS A 80 -11.52 13.27 11.86
CA LYS A 80 -12.29 14.13 10.94
C LYS A 80 -13.62 13.49 10.60
N ILE A 81 -13.63 12.18 10.35
CA ILE A 81 -14.84 11.40 10.09
C ILE A 81 -15.81 11.56 11.26
N GLY A 82 -15.37 11.29 12.49
CA GLY A 82 -16.23 11.45 13.67
C GLY A 82 -16.82 12.86 13.83
N LYS A 83 -16.03 13.92 13.56
CA LYS A 83 -16.55 15.30 13.58
C LYS A 83 -17.62 15.55 12.52
N LEU A 84 -17.42 15.01 11.31
CA LEU A 84 -18.39 15.15 10.22
C LEU A 84 -19.66 14.36 10.51
N GLU A 85 -19.55 13.17 11.09
CA GLU A 85 -20.69 12.36 11.52
C GLU A 85 -21.51 13.08 12.60
N SER A 86 -20.87 13.65 13.62
CA SER A 86 -21.57 14.46 14.64
C SER A 86 -22.26 15.68 14.01
N LYS A 87 -21.60 16.37 13.08
CA LYS A 87 -22.21 17.51 12.38
C LYS A 87 -23.40 17.08 11.52
N LEU A 88 -23.28 15.95 10.83
CA LEU A 88 -24.35 15.38 10.01
C LEU A 88 -25.55 15.00 10.88
N ALA A 89 -25.32 14.39 12.05
CA ALA A 89 -26.37 14.07 13.00
C ALA A 89 -27.10 15.33 13.49
N ALA A 90 -26.37 16.39 13.84
CA ALA A 90 -26.97 17.67 14.24
C ALA A 90 -27.82 18.30 13.14
N LEU A 91 -27.33 18.31 11.89
CA LEU A 91 -28.09 18.82 10.74
C LEU A 91 -29.34 17.99 10.45
N ARG A 92 -29.27 16.68 10.61
CA ARG A 92 -30.44 15.80 10.48
C ARG A 92 -31.47 16.09 11.55
N ALA A 93 -31.06 16.25 12.82
CA ALA A 93 -31.97 16.63 13.90
C ALA A 93 -32.58 18.02 13.69
N GLU A 94 -31.83 18.98 13.13
CA GLU A 94 -32.37 20.28 12.74
C GLU A 94 -33.40 20.16 11.62
N ARG A 95 -33.09 19.40 10.57
CA ARG A 95 -34.05 19.10 9.49
C ARG A 95 -35.33 18.49 10.05
N ASP A 96 -35.23 17.50 10.94
CA ASP A 96 -36.39 16.82 11.50
C ASP A 96 -37.27 17.76 12.34
N ARG A 97 -36.64 18.67 13.10
CA ARG A 97 -37.33 19.76 13.81
C ARG A 97 -38.06 20.70 12.84
N VAL A 98 -37.41 21.10 11.74
CA VAL A 98 -38.01 22.00 10.73
C VAL A 98 -39.12 21.31 9.94
N ALA A 99 -38.97 20.02 9.62
CA ALA A 99 -39.95 19.24 8.86
C ALA A 99 -41.18 18.86 9.69
N GLY A 100 -41.18 19.10 11.01
CA GLY A 100 -42.25 18.67 11.91
C GLY A 100 -42.31 17.14 12.08
N THR A 101 -41.36 16.40 11.51
CA THR A 101 -41.20 14.94 11.66
C THR A 101 -40.26 14.66 12.83
N GLY A 102 -40.61 15.14 14.03
CA GLY A 102 -39.96 14.68 15.24
C GLY A 102 -40.25 13.19 15.46
N PRO A 103 -39.37 12.41 16.10
CA PRO A 103 -39.72 11.05 16.48
C PRO A 103 -40.99 11.11 17.32
N ALA A 104 -42.08 10.52 16.81
CA ALA A 104 -43.20 10.17 17.66
C ALA A 104 -42.62 9.32 18.81
N GLY A 105 -42.86 9.75 20.04
CA GLY A 105 -42.37 9.06 21.24
C GLY A 105 -42.76 7.59 21.29
#